data_AF-A0A0L6WUE4-F1
#
_entry.id   AF-A0A0L6WUE4-F1
#
_cell.length_a   1.000
_cell.length_b   1.000
_cell.length_c   1.000
_cell.angle_alpha   90.00
_cell.angle_beta   90.00
_cell.angle_gamma   90.00
#
_symmetry.space_group_name_H-M   'P 1'
#
loop_
_entity.id
_entity.type
_entity.pdbx_description
1 polymer ?
#
loop_
_entity_poly.entity_id
_entity_poly.type
_entity_poly.pdbx_seq_one_letter_code
_entity_poly.pdbx_strand_id
1 'polypeptide(L)'
;SDFSVFSIPNFDANEYANAILAGEPYPSDAKPTGKLTVSPRDLPEKEDISVSISKLTFSIEDVSKQIKNVVSISRQGGKPL
;
A
#
# COMPACT_ATOMS: atom_id res chain seq x y z
N SER A 1 9.62 -5.63 20.26
CA SER A 1 10.19 -4.37 20.80
C SER A 1 10.56 -3.45 19.65
N ASP A 2 9.61 -3.19 18.76
CA ASP A 2 9.86 -2.57 17.44
C ASP A 2 9.97 -1.05 17.49
N PHE A 3 9.72 -0.44 18.65
CA PHE A 3 9.78 1.00 18.86
C PHE A 3 11.04 1.47 19.59
N SER A 4 12.00 0.56 19.88
CA SER A 4 13.22 0.90 20.62
C SER A 4 14.09 1.93 19.91
N VAL A 5 13.98 2.04 18.58
CA VAL A 5 14.73 3.01 17.76
C VAL A 5 14.37 4.46 18.08
N PHE A 6 13.12 4.72 18.43
CA PHE A 6 12.65 6.07 18.79
C PHE A 6 13.08 6.50 20.19
N SER A 7 13.67 5.59 20.96
CA SER A 7 14.19 5.85 22.31
C SER A 7 15.70 6.15 22.31
N ILE A 8 16.34 6.19 21.14
CA ILE A 8 17.76 6.54 21.02
C ILE A 8 17.92 8.04 21.33
N PRO A 9 18.77 8.44 22.30
CA PRO A 9 18.93 9.85 22.71
C PRO A 9 19.26 10.81 21.56
N ASN A 10 19.94 10.30 20.53
CA ASN A 10 20.37 11.05 19.35
C ASN A 10 19.58 10.64 18.10
N PHE A 11 18.33 10.22 18.26
CA PHE A 11 17.48 9.83 17.12
C PHE A 11 17.29 11.00 16.15
N ASP A 12 17.71 10.80 14.91
CA ASP A 12 17.50 11.71 13.78
C ASP A 12 16.47 11.10 12.82
N ALA A 13 15.30 11.74 12.73
CA ALA A 13 14.21 11.29 11.89
C ALA A 13 14.53 11.36 10.38
N ASN A 14 15.34 12.33 9.95
CA ASN A 14 15.73 12.47 8.54
C ASN A 14 16.69 11.34 8.15
N GLU A 15 17.66 11.04 9.00
CA GLU A 15 18.59 9.93 8.75
C GLU A 15 17.89 8.57 8.83
N TYR A 16 16.92 8.41 9.74
CA TYR A 16 16.07 7.22 9.80
C TYR A 16 15.25 7.07 8.52
N ALA A 17 14.60 8.13 8.05
CA ALA A 17 13.85 8.11 6.79
C ALA A 17 14.75 7.75 5.60
N ASN A 18 15.95 8.35 5.52
CA ASN A 18 16.91 8.06 4.47
C ASN A 18 17.38 6.60 4.49
N ALA A 19 17.67 6.04 5.66
CA ALA A 19 18.08 4.65 5.82
C ALA A 19 16.97 3.68 5.38
N ILE A 20 15.72 3.93 5.79
CA ILE A 20 14.55 3.14 5.38
C ILE A 20 14.32 3.21 3.86
N LEU A 21 14.46 4.40 3.25
CA LEU A 21 14.32 4.58 1.80
C LEU A 21 15.45 3.89 1.01
N ALA A 22 16.67 3.90 1.56
CA ALA A 22 17.83 3.23 0.99
C ALA A 22 17.83 1.71 1.20
N GLY A 23 16.99 1.20 2.12
CA GLY A 23 17.02 -0.20 2.55
C GLY A 23 18.24 -0.55 3.42
N GLU A 24 18.90 0.46 3.96
CA GLU A 24 20.08 0.32 4.81
C GLU A 24 19.67 0.32 6.30
N PRO A 25 20.41 -0.40 7.17
CA PRO A 25 20.13 -0.38 8.60
C PRO A 25 20.42 1.00 9.18
N TYR A 26 19.45 1.57 9.90
CA TYR A 26 19.65 2.82 10.64
C TYR A 26 20.71 2.62 11.75
N PRO A 27 21.74 3.47 11.84
CA PRO A 27 22.79 3.32 12.84
C PRO A 27 22.21 3.40 14.24
N SER A 28 22.36 2.31 15.00
CA SER A 28 22.16 2.31 16.44
C SER A 28 23.54 2.39 17.07
N ASP A 29 23.80 3.43 17.84
CA ASP A 29 24.93 3.46 18.78
C ASP A 29 24.69 2.43 19.92
N ALA A 30 24.62 1.15 19.57
CA ALA A 30 24.63 0.01 20.49
C ALA A 30 24.70 -1.32 19.70
N LYS A 31 25.94 -1.73 19.39
CA LYS A 31 26.42 -3.12 19.18
C LYS A 31 25.75 -3.96 18.06
N PRO A 32 26.53 -4.57 17.15
CA PRO A 32 25.98 -5.34 16.04
C PRO A 32 25.41 -6.67 16.55
N THR A 33 24.09 -6.76 16.66
CA THR A 33 23.40 -8.05 16.78
C THR A 33 22.44 -8.22 15.62
N GLY A 34 22.88 -9.02 14.66
CA GLY A 34 22.02 -9.67 13.67
C GLY A 34 21.70 -8.79 12.47
N LYS A 35 22.21 -9.20 11.30
CA LYS A 35 21.60 -8.84 10.02
C LYS A 35 20.11 -9.23 10.08
N LEU A 36 19.22 -8.26 10.24
CA LEU A 36 17.83 -8.41 9.83
C LEU A 36 17.86 -8.42 8.31
N THR A 37 18.10 -9.60 7.77
CA THR A 37 17.85 -9.88 6.35
C THR A 37 16.35 -9.77 6.19
N VAL A 38 15.86 -8.60 5.79
CA VAL A 38 14.48 -8.45 5.32
C VAL A 38 14.39 -9.39 4.12
N SER A 39 13.70 -10.51 4.31
CA SER A 39 13.46 -11.46 3.23
C SER A 39 12.70 -10.70 2.15
N PRO A 40 13.05 -10.82 0.85
CA PRO A 40 12.36 -10.13 -0.24
C PRO A 40 10.83 -10.37 -0.31
N ARG A 41 10.31 -11.30 0.50
CA ARG A 41 8.89 -11.60 0.67
C ARG A 41 8.11 -10.65 1.59
N ASP A 42 8.78 -9.84 2.41
CA ASP A 42 8.14 -8.88 3.31
C ASP A 42 8.02 -7.47 2.69
N LEU A 43 8.52 -7.29 1.47
CA LEU A 43 8.17 -6.13 0.67
C LEU A 43 6.73 -6.36 0.18
N PRO A 44 5.79 -5.41 0.40
CA PRO A 44 4.49 -5.50 -0.25
C PRO A 44 4.77 -5.70 -1.73
N GLU A 45 4.22 -6.78 -2.30
CA GLU A 45 4.42 -7.16 -3.69
C GLU A 45 4.35 -5.87 -4.51
N LYS A 46 5.47 -5.48 -5.14
CA LYS A 46 5.59 -4.24 -5.91
C LYS A 46 4.75 -4.36 -7.18
N GLU A 47 3.44 -4.55 -7.05
CA GLU A 47 2.53 -4.21 -8.11
C GLU A 47 2.74 -2.73 -8.38
N ASP A 48 3.12 -2.41 -9.62
CA ASP A 48 3.30 -1.04 -10.05
C ASP A 48 2.01 -0.28 -9.73
N ILE A 49 2.12 0.84 -9.01
CA ILE A 49 0.98 1.66 -8.62
C ILE A 49 0.13 2.00 -9.85
N SER A 50 0.77 2.16 -11.01
CA SER A 50 0.12 2.38 -12.30
C SER A 50 -0.80 1.22 -12.72
N VAL A 51 -0.38 -0.03 -12.45
CA VAL A 51 -1.18 -1.24 -12.71
C VAL A 51 -2.37 -1.29 -11.77
N SER A 52 -2.18 -1.01 -10.48
CA SER A 52 -3.27 -0.98 -9.51
C SER A 52 -4.31 0.10 -9.83
N ILE A 53 -3.87 1.30 -10.24
CA ILE A 53 -4.76 2.38 -10.70
C ILE A 53 -5.53 1.97 -11.96
N SER A 54 -4.87 1.29 -12.90
CA SER A 54 -5.52 0.81 -14.13
C SER A 54 -6.62 -0.21 -13.83
N LYS A 55 -6.35 -1.17 -12.93
CA LYS A 55 -7.34 -2.16 -12.49
C LYS A 55 -8.53 -1.51 -11.78
N LEU A 56 -8.26 -0.52 -10.92
CA LEU A 56 -9.30 0.22 -10.22
C LEU A 56 -10.20 0.97 -11.22
N THR A 57 -9.60 1.66 -12.20
CA THR A 57 -10.32 2.38 -13.26
C THR A 57 -11.23 1.43 -14.05
N PHE A 58 -10.69 0.28 -14.48
CA PHE A 58 -11.46 -0.75 -15.18
C PHE A 58 -12.65 -1.26 -14.35
N SER A 59 -12.41 -1.54 -13.06
CA SER A 59 -13.46 -2.05 -12.17
C SER A 59 -14.58 -1.02 -11.93
N ILE A 60 -14.24 0.26 -11.85
CA ILE A 60 -15.21 1.36 -11.74
C ILE A 60 -16.08 1.44 -13.00
N GLU A 61 -15.46 1.35 -14.19
CA GLU A 61 -16.21 1.37 -15.45
C GLU A 61 -17.16 0.18 -15.57
N ASP A 62 -16.73 -1.00 -15.14
CA ASP A 62 -17.55 -2.21 -15.18
C ASP A 62 -18.77 -2.09 -14.25
N VAL A 63 -18.56 -1.70 -12.99
CA VAL A 63 -19.65 -1.47 -12.03
C VAL A 63 -20.60 -0.37 -12.54
N SER A 64 -20.09 0.68 -13.18
CA SER A 64 -20.91 1.73 -13.80
C SER A 64 -21.81 1.18 -14.91
N LYS A 65 -21.31 0.26 -15.75
CA LYS A 65 -22.12 -0.42 -16.78
C LYS A 65 -23.17 -1.32 -16.15
N GLN A 66 -22.81 -2.08 -15.12
CA GLN A 66 -23.75 -2.96 -14.41
C GLN A 66 -24.92 -2.17 -13.82
N ILE A 67 -24.64 -1.04 -13.15
CA ILE A 67 -25.68 -0.16 -12.58
C ILE A 67 -26.60 0.36 -13.68
N LYS A 68 -26.06 0.87 -14.79
CA LYS A 68 -26.86 1.36 -15.92
C LYS A 68 -27.76 0.27 -16.50
N ASN A 69 -27.24 -0.96 -16.61
CA ASN A 69 -28.01 -2.10 -17.08
C ASN A 69 -29.16 -2.43 -16.13
N VAL A 70 -28.89 -2.52 -14.82
CA VAL A 70 -29.91 -2.76 -13.79
C VAL A 70 -30.99 -1.68 -13.83
N VAL A 71 -30.61 -0.39 -13.94
CA VAL A 71 -31.56 0.73 -14.03
C VAL A 71 -32.38 0.69 -15.32
N SER A 72 -31.77 0.30 -16.45
CA SER A 72 -32.47 0.14 -17.72
C SER A 72 -33.52 -0.97 -17.63
N ILE A 73 -33.15 -2.11 -17.06
CA ILE A 73 -34.04 -3.26 -16.84
C ILE A 73 -35.17 -2.87 -15.88
N SER A 74 -34.86 -2.19 -14.77
CA SER A 74 -35.89 -1.78 -13.80
C SER A 74 -36.88 -0.78 -14.40
N ARG A 75 -36.43 0.11 -15.30
CA ARG A 75 -37.33 1.03 -16.03
C ARG A 75 -38.19 0.33 -17.08
N GLN A 76 -37.70 -0.74 -17.70
CA GLN A 76 -38.48 -1.51 -18.69
C GLN A 76 -39.45 -2.52 -18.05
N GLY A 77 -39.24 -2.88 -16.77
CA GLY A 77 -40.14 -3.77 -16.01
C GLY A 77 -41.36 -3.09 -15.36
N GLY A 78 -41.45 -1.75 -15.39
CA GLY A 78 -42.61 -1.01 -14.88
C GLY A 78 -43.64 -0.77 -15.98
N LYS A 79 -44.62 -1.67 -16.14
CA LYS A 79 -45.81 -1.40 -16.97
C LYS A 79 -46.60 -0.22 -16.40
N PRO A 80 -47.18 0.65 -17.25
CA PRO A 80 -48.05 1.72 -16.80
C PRO A 80 -49.38 1.13 -16.31
N LEU A 81 -49.94 1.71 -15.26
CA LEU A 81 -51.37 1.66 -14.92
C LEU A 81 -52.01 2.98 -15.32
#